data_AF-A0A037ZHB2-F1
#
_entry.id   AF-A0A037ZHB2-F1
#
_cell.length_a   1.000
_cell.length_b   1.000
_cell.length_c   1.000
_cell.angle_alpha   90.00
_cell.angle_beta   90.00
_cell.angle_gamma   90.00
#
_symmetry.space_group_name_H-M   'P 1'
#
loop_
_entity.id
_entity.type
_entity.pdbx_description
1 polymer ?
#
loop_
_entity_poly.entity_id
_entity_poly.type
_entity_poly.pdbx_seq_one_letter_code
_entity_poly.pdbx_strand_id
1 'polypeptide(L)'
;MSPRPSHLPPVRFRPHHFLCALGYDGHGYAPDFTANMTAIVMGQLRRHGGGRTMIEVTGTADDICAPCPHRRSAGCDQQARIDKLDAAHAAALDLSPGDRLSWDEAQARIVDRIKPGDLTRVCDGCQWLRYGMCEAALARLHGAATTAPLTPDARPVKEQP
;
A
#
# COMPACT_ATOMS: atom_id res chain seq x y z
N MET A 1 -8.07 23.54 -27.14
CA MET A 1 -7.01 22.67 -26.60
C MET A 1 -7.28 22.51 -25.11
N SER A 2 -7.88 21.39 -24.70
CA SER A 2 -8.09 21.11 -23.27
C SER A 2 -6.72 20.90 -22.61
N PRO A 3 -6.46 21.46 -21.41
CA PRO A 3 -5.23 21.17 -20.70
C PRO A 3 -5.18 19.67 -20.40
N ARG A 4 -4.06 19.02 -20.76
CA ARG A 4 -3.81 17.63 -20.34
C ARG A 4 -3.77 17.63 -18.80
N PRO A 5 -4.42 16.68 -18.12
CA PRO A 5 -4.28 16.58 -16.68
C PRO A 5 -2.79 16.43 -16.36
N SER A 6 -2.27 17.33 -15.54
CA SER A 6 -0.92 17.25 -15.01
C SER A 6 -0.84 15.96 -14.19
N HIS A 7 -0.32 14.89 -14.77
CA HIS A 7 -0.10 13.64 -14.06
C HIS A 7 0.98 13.90 -13.01
N LEU A 8 0.57 14.02 -11.75
CA LEU A 8 1.50 13.97 -10.62
C LEU A 8 2.32 12.67 -10.74
N PRO A 9 3.62 12.70 -10.42
CA PRO A 9 4.43 11.49 -10.42
C PRO A 9 3.82 10.46 -9.46
N PRO A 10 3.96 9.15 -9.75
CA PRO A 10 3.46 8.11 -8.87
C PRO A 10 4.18 8.15 -7.52
N VAL A 11 3.46 7.82 -6.45
CA VAL A 11 4.07 7.59 -5.14
C VAL A 11 4.82 6.26 -5.21
N ARG A 12 6.04 6.20 -4.69
CA ARG A 12 6.86 4.99 -4.70
C ARG A 12 6.71 4.26 -3.39
N PHE A 13 6.35 2.98 -3.44
CA PHE A 13 6.26 2.08 -2.29
C PHE A 13 7.18 0.87 -2.42
N ARG A 14 7.91 0.56 -1.35
CA ARG A 14 8.41 -0.79 -1.09
C ARG A 14 7.23 -1.72 -0.82
N PRO A 15 7.32 -3.02 -1.15
CA PRO A 15 6.22 -3.97 -0.98
C PRO A 15 5.55 -3.93 0.40
N HIS A 16 6.31 -3.82 1.49
CA HIS A 16 5.70 -3.80 2.82
C HIS A 16 4.84 -2.56 3.11
N HIS A 17 5.13 -1.44 2.44
CA HIS A 17 4.46 -0.18 2.69
C HIS A 17 3.01 -0.14 2.19
N PHE A 18 2.58 -1.09 1.35
CA PHE A 18 1.17 -1.23 0.97
C PHE A 18 0.29 -1.57 2.19
N LEU A 19 0.69 -2.58 2.98
CA LEU A 19 -0.03 -2.93 4.20
C LEU A 19 0.23 -1.93 5.34
N CYS A 20 1.42 -1.31 5.41
CA CYS A 20 1.65 -0.25 6.39
C CYS A 20 0.78 0.99 6.12
N ALA A 21 0.61 1.40 4.86
CA ALA A 21 -0.27 2.51 4.48
C ALA A 21 -1.74 2.20 4.78
N LEU A 22 -2.17 0.94 4.61
CA LEU A 22 -3.49 0.49 5.03
C LEU A 22 -3.65 0.54 6.56
N GLY A 23 -2.66 0.03 7.30
CA GLY A 23 -2.69 -0.07 8.77
C GLY A 23 -2.50 1.26 9.49
N TYR A 24 -2.02 2.31 8.82
CA TYR A 24 -1.67 3.57 9.45
C TYR A 24 -2.88 4.32 10.02
N ASP A 25 -2.73 4.84 11.24
CA ASP A 25 -3.76 5.56 12.00
C ASP A 25 -3.31 6.95 12.50
N GLY A 26 -2.13 7.42 12.08
CA GLY A 26 -1.59 8.73 12.49
C GLY A 26 -0.51 8.67 13.57
N HIS A 27 -0.16 7.50 14.12
CA HIS A 27 0.71 7.41 15.29
C HIS A 27 1.83 6.37 15.15
N GLY A 28 2.78 6.37 16.11
CA GLY A 28 3.78 5.32 16.29
C GLY A 28 5.21 5.68 15.85
N TYR A 29 5.42 6.69 15.01
CA TYR A 29 6.74 6.95 14.44
C TYR A 29 7.37 8.25 14.94
N ALA A 30 8.67 8.43 14.66
CA ALA A 30 9.35 9.71 14.88
C ALA A 30 8.57 10.86 14.21
N PRO A 31 8.58 12.09 14.76
CA PRO A 31 7.71 13.18 14.30
C PRO A 31 7.73 13.41 12.79
N ASP A 32 8.92 13.50 12.18
CA ASP A 32 9.05 13.73 10.73
C ASP A 32 8.53 12.57 9.89
N PHE A 33 8.73 11.33 10.36
CA PHE A 33 8.20 10.14 9.69
C PHE A 33 6.67 10.10 9.78
N THR A 34 6.12 10.40 10.95
CA THR A 34 4.67 10.49 11.17
C THR A 34 4.06 11.59 10.29
N ALA A 35 4.70 12.76 10.19
CA ALA A 35 4.24 13.85 9.33
C ALA A 35 4.24 13.44 7.85
N ASN A 36 5.31 12.79 7.37
CA ASN A 36 5.40 12.30 6.00
C ASN A 36 4.36 11.22 5.70
N MET A 37 4.21 10.23 6.57
CA MET A 37 3.23 9.16 6.41
C MET A 37 1.79 9.70 6.47
N THR A 38 1.52 10.72 7.30
CA THR A 38 0.23 11.44 7.32
C THR A 38 -0.03 12.16 6.01
N ALA A 39 0.94 12.89 5.47
CA ALA A 39 0.80 13.60 4.21
C ALA A 39 0.48 12.63 3.05
N ILE A 40 1.17 11.50 2.98
CA ILE A 40 0.93 10.47 1.95
C ILE A 40 -0.41 9.76 2.19
N VAL A 41 -0.61 9.15 3.36
CA VAL A 41 -1.77 8.28 3.59
C VAL A 41 -3.05 9.10 3.72
N MET A 42 -3.09 10.08 4.62
CA MET A 42 -4.31 10.85 4.89
C MET A 42 -4.50 11.96 3.86
N GLY A 43 -3.41 12.67 3.51
CA GLY A 43 -3.44 13.80 2.59
C GLY A 43 -3.57 13.43 1.12
N GLN A 44 -3.24 12.20 0.73
CA GLN A 44 -3.26 11.77 -0.67
C GLN A 44 -4.03 10.47 -0.93
N LEU A 45 -3.75 9.38 -0.22
CA LEU A 45 -4.39 8.09 -0.51
C LEU A 45 -5.86 8.02 -0.06
N ARG A 46 -6.16 8.55 1.14
CA ARG A 46 -7.50 8.47 1.76
C ARG A 46 -8.37 9.71 1.56
N ARG A 47 -7.87 10.78 0.93
CA ARG A 47 -8.71 11.94 0.56
C ARG A 47 -9.72 11.55 -0.52
N HIS A 48 -10.74 12.38 -0.73
CA HIS A 48 -11.70 12.19 -1.82
C HIS A 48 -11.00 12.06 -3.18
N GLY A 49 -11.26 10.97 -3.90
CA GLY A 49 -10.63 10.63 -5.16
C GLY A 49 -9.16 10.16 -5.07
N GLY A 50 -8.65 9.98 -3.86
CA GLY A 50 -7.29 9.50 -3.56
C GLY A 50 -7.01 8.06 -3.99
N GLY A 51 -8.05 7.25 -4.11
CA GLY A 51 -8.01 5.89 -4.67
C GLY A 51 -7.35 5.78 -6.05
N ARG A 52 -7.45 6.84 -6.86
CA ARG A 52 -6.80 6.94 -8.20
C ARG A 52 -5.32 7.30 -8.14
N THR A 53 -4.74 7.49 -6.96
CA THR A 53 -3.32 7.79 -6.81
C THR A 53 -2.52 6.60 -7.34
N MET A 54 -1.69 6.85 -8.35
CA MET A 54 -0.77 5.84 -8.87
C MET A 54 0.36 5.59 -7.89
N ILE A 55 0.64 4.32 -7.67
CA ILE A 55 1.74 3.82 -6.85
C ILE A 55 2.66 2.99 -7.74
N GLU A 56 3.96 3.23 -7.65
CA GLU A 56 5.00 2.42 -8.30
C GLU A 56 5.75 1.58 -7.26
N VAL A 57 5.86 0.28 -7.49
CA VAL A 57 6.59 -0.63 -6.61
C VAL A 57 8.09 -0.43 -6.81
N THR A 58 8.84 -0.30 -5.72
CA THR A 58 10.30 -0.13 -5.74
C THR A 58 10.98 -1.12 -4.79
N GLY A 59 12.14 -1.65 -5.19
CA GLY A 59 12.99 -2.51 -4.35
C GLY A 59 13.94 -1.75 -3.42
N THR A 60 13.97 -0.42 -3.52
CA THR A 60 14.84 0.46 -2.73
C THR A 60 14.02 1.36 -1.81
N ALA A 61 14.70 2.10 -0.93
CA ALA A 61 14.13 3.21 -0.17
C ALA A 61 13.21 4.09 -1.05
N ASP A 62 12.07 4.45 -0.48
CA ASP A 62 10.89 4.96 -1.14
C ASP A 62 10.32 6.23 -0.47
N ASP A 63 9.13 6.66 -0.89
CA ASP A 63 8.58 7.94 -0.45
C ASP A 63 8.16 7.94 1.03
N ILE A 64 7.70 6.80 1.56
CA ILE A 64 7.34 6.70 3.00
C ILE A 64 8.60 6.81 3.86
N CYS A 65 9.68 6.12 3.50
CA CYS A 65 10.89 6.13 4.30
C CYS A 65 11.80 7.34 4.06
N ALA A 66 11.37 8.31 3.25
CA ALA A 66 12.18 9.48 2.90
C ALA A 66 12.82 10.21 4.12
N PRO A 67 12.08 10.50 5.22
CA PRO A 67 12.63 11.13 6.43
C PRO A 67 13.10 10.12 7.49
N CYS A 68 13.20 8.83 7.17
CA CYS A 68 13.54 7.81 8.16
C CYS A 68 14.99 7.99 8.66
N PRO A 69 15.24 8.08 9.98
CA PRO A 69 16.60 8.25 10.51
C PRO A 69 17.50 7.03 10.24
N HIS A 70 16.89 5.87 10.00
CA HIS A 70 17.56 4.63 9.65
C HIS A 70 17.92 4.53 8.17
N ARG A 71 17.40 5.42 7.31
CA ARG A 71 17.67 5.41 5.87
C ARG A 71 19.15 5.63 5.59
N ARG A 72 19.67 4.89 4.60
CA ARG A 72 21.05 4.96 4.08
C ARG A 72 20.97 4.91 2.56
N SER A 73 20.91 6.09 1.92
CA SER A 73 20.77 6.22 0.46
C SER A 73 19.58 5.42 -0.10
N ALA A 74 19.85 4.32 -0.83
CA ALA A 74 18.85 3.42 -1.40
C ALA A 74 18.34 2.34 -0.43
N GLY A 75 18.89 2.26 0.79
CA GLY A 75 18.54 1.25 1.79
C GLY A 75 18.36 1.82 3.21
N CYS A 76 18.56 0.99 4.23
CA CYS A 76 18.54 1.39 5.64
C CYS A 76 19.50 0.54 6.50
N ASP A 77 19.76 0.95 7.74
CA ASP A 77 20.61 0.21 8.69
C ASP A 77 19.99 -1.13 9.18
N GLN A 78 18.71 -1.37 8.89
CA GLN A 78 17.99 -2.61 9.17
C GLN A 78 17.68 -3.41 7.88
N GLN A 79 18.52 -3.27 6.86
CA GLN A 79 18.25 -3.74 5.49
C GLN A 79 17.76 -5.21 5.45
N ALA A 80 18.49 -6.14 6.06
CA ALA A 80 18.16 -7.56 6.02
C ALA A 80 16.76 -7.88 6.58
N ARG A 81 16.34 -7.19 7.65
CA ARG A 81 15.00 -7.34 8.23
C ARG A 81 13.94 -6.79 7.28
N ILE A 82 14.16 -5.61 6.71
CA ILE A 82 13.19 -4.99 5.81
C ILE A 82 13.10 -5.76 4.50
N ASP A 83 14.19 -6.34 3.99
CA ASP A 83 14.17 -7.15 2.77
C ASP A 83 13.39 -8.45 2.96
N LYS A 84 13.52 -9.10 4.14
CA LYS A 84 12.66 -10.25 4.49
C LYS A 84 11.18 -9.84 4.50
N LEU A 85 10.87 -8.69 5.11
CA LEU A 85 9.50 -8.19 5.20
C LEU A 85 8.94 -7.86 3.81
N ASP A 86 9.73 -7.19 2.97
CA ASP A 86 9.38 -6.89 1.59
C ASP A 86 9.13 -8.14 0.77
N ALA A 87 10.01 -9.13 0.85
CA ALA A 87 9.83 -10.38 0.11
C ALA A 87 8.52 -11.08 0.51
N ALA A 88 8.18 -11.09 1.80
CA ALA A 88 6.92 -11.66 2.28
C ALA A 88 5.70 -10.90 1.74
N HIS A 89 5.75 -9.56 1.73
CA HIS A 89 4.66 -8.73 1.22
C HIS A 89 4.53 -8.81 -0.31
N ALA A 90 5.66 -8.80 -1.02
CA ALA A 90 5.72 -8.96 -2.47
C ALA A 90 5.11 -10.28 -2.90
N ALA A 91 5.47 -11.39 -2.24
CA ALA A 91 4.89 -12.69 -2.54
C ALA A 91 3.39 -12.76 -2.19
N ALA A 92 2.99 -12.21 -1.04
CA ALA A 92 1.59 -12.25 -0.61
C ALA A 92 0.68 -11.40 -1.52
N LEU A 93 1.16 -10.23 -1.95
CA LEU A 93 0.40 -9.29 -2.78
C LEU A 93 0.65 -9.44 -4.28
N ASP A 94 1.53 -10.33 -4.71
CA ASP A 94 1.96 -10.49 -6.11
C ASP A 94 2.46 -9.17 -6.71
N LEU A 95 3.48 -8.58 -6.06
CA LEU A 95 4.09 -7.31 -6.45
C LEU A 95 5.55 -7.52 -6.86
N SER A 96 5.95 -6.87 -7.95
CA SER A 96 7.32 -6.81 -8.45
C SER A 96 7.78 -5.35 -8.61
N PRO A 97 9.07 -5.04 -8.37
CA PRO A 97 9.60 -3.71 -8.66
C PRO A 97 9.32 -3.28 -10.10
N GLY A 98 8.82 -2.05 -10.28
CA GLY A 98 8.37 -1.51 -11.56
C GLY A 98 6.87 -1.65 -11.82
N ASP A 99 6.16 -2.50 -11.06
CA ASP A 99 4.70 -2.58 -11.14
C ASP A 99 4.06 -1.24 -10.80
N ARG A 100 2.97 -0.92 -11.49
CA ARG A 100 2.18 0.29 -11.27
C ARG A 100 0.72 -0.06 -11.09
N LEU A 101 0.15 0.46 -10.01
CA LEU A 101 -1.25 0.26 -9.63
C LEU A 101 -1.76 1.48 -8.88
N SER A 102 -3.02 1.80 -9.05
CA SER A 102 -3.73 2.77 -8.23
C SER A 102 -3.91 2.26 -6.80
N TRP A 103 -4.17 3.16 -5.86
CA TRP A 103 -4.48 2.78 -4.49
C TRP A 103 -5.76 1.93 -4.37
N ASP A 104 -6.75 2.14 -5.23
CA ASP A 104 -7.95 1.28 -5.29
C ASP A 104 -7.61 -0.14 -5.77
N GLU A 105 -6.78 -0.28 -6.81
CA GLU A 105 -6.29 -1.59 -7.27
C GLU A 105 -5.43 -2.28 -6.20
N ALA A 106 -4.60 -1.53 -5.47
CA ALA A 106 -3.84 -2.05 -4.35
C ALA A 106 -4.74 -2.57 -3.23
N GLN A 107 -5.76 -1.81 -2.84
CA GLN A 107 -6.75 -2.22 -1.84
C GLN A 107 -7.53 -3.45 -2.28
N ALA A 108 -8.00 -3.50 -3.53
CA ALA A 108 -8.67 -4.67 -4.08
C ALA A 108 -7.78 -5.91 -4.03
N ARG A 109 -6.49 -5.76 -4.39
CA ARG A 109 -5.50 -6.85 -4.31
C ARG A 109 -5.23 -7.31 -2.88
N ILE A 110 -5.22 -6.38 -1.91
CA ILE A 110 -5.13 -6.73 -0.49
C ILE A 110 -6.35 -7.55 -0.05
N VAL A 111 -7.57 -7.15 -0.42
CA VAL A 111 -8.80 -7.90 -0.09
C VAL A 111 -8.79 -9.31 -0.70
N ASP A 112 -8.39 -9.41 -1.97
CA ASP A 112 -8.32 -10.69 -2.68
C ASP A 112 -7.33 -11.65 -2.01
N ARG A 113 -6.13 -11.17 -1.65
CA ARG A 113 -4.99 -12.03 -1.31
C ARG A 113 -4.67 -12.14 0.17
N ILE A 114 -5.13 -11.21 1.01
CA ILE A 114 -4.80 -11.18 2.44
C ILE A 114 -6.09 -11.32 3.25
N LYS A 115 -6.24 -12.44 3.96
CA LYS A 115 -7.40 -12.69 4.82
C LYS A 115 -7.10 -12.24 6.26
N PRO A 116 -8.13 -11.87 7.05
CA PRO A 116 -7.94 -11.60 8.47
C PRO A 116 -7.16 -12.73 9.16
N GLY A 117 -6.12 -12.38 9.92
CA GLY A 117 -5.20 -13.34 10.55
C GLY A 117 -3.93 -13.67 9.74
N ASP A 118 -3.90 -13.43 8.42
CA ASP A 118 -2.69 -13.64 7.60
C ASP A 118 -1.53 -12.70 8.00
N LEU A 119 -1.83 -11.54 8.62
CA LEU A 119 -0.80 -10.56 8.97
C LEU A 119 0.19 -11.10 10.00
N THR A 120 -0.21 -12.09 10.80
CA THR A 120 0.71 -12.79 11.72
C THR A 120 1.89 -13.45 11.01
N ARG A 121 1.67 -13.92 9.78
CA ARG A 121 2.68 -14.52 8.90
C ARG A 121 3.32 -13.49 7.98
N VAL A 122 2.51 -12.65 7.32
CA VAL A 122 2.99 -11.69 6.30
C VAL A 122 3.81 -10.56 6.94
N CYS A 123 3.42 -10.13 8.14
CA CYS A 123 4.08 -9.08 8.90
C CYS A 123 4.95 -9.65 10.04
N ASP A 124 5.44 -10.88 9.92
CA ASP A 124 6.34 -11.49 10.91
C ASP A 124 7.55 -10.59 11.19
N GLY A 125 7.83 -10.35 12.47
CA GLY A 125 8.89 -9.44 12.90
C GLY A 125 8.59 -7.94 12.72
N CYS A 126 7.36 -7.54 12.35
CA CYS A 126 6.93 -6.14 12.37
C CYS A 126 6.56 -5.70 13.79
N GLN A 127 7.14 -4.58 14.24
CA GLN A 127 6.90 -4.06 15.60
C GLN A 127 5.46 -3.57 15.81
N TRP A 128 4.77 -3.17 14.74
CA TRP A 128 3.43 -2.59 14.78
C TRP A 128 2.32 -3.63 14.91
N LEU A 129 2.60 -4.88 14.52
CA LEU A 129 1.61 -5.96 14.50
C LEU A 129 0.97 -6.19 15.88
N ARG A 130 1.76 -6.09 16.95
CA ARG A 130 1.31 -6.32 18.34
C ARG A 130 0.23 -5.36 18.83
N TYR A 131 0.03 -4.22 18.15
CA TYR A 131 -0.95 -3.21 18.55
C TYR A 131 -2.34 -3.44 17.92
N GLY A 132 -2.49 -4.43 17.04
CA GLY A 132 -3.79 -4.80 16.44
C GLY A 132 -4.35 -3.83 15.40
N MET A 133 -3.73 -2.65 15.22
CA MET A 133 -4.15 -1.62 14.27
C MET A 133 -4.23 -2.12 12.82
N CYS A 134 -3.27 -2.97 12.41
CA CYS A 134 -3.20 -3.49 11.05
C CYS A 134 -4.34 -4.48 10.76
N GLU A 135 -4.65 -5.38 11.71
CA GLU A 135 -5.78 -6.32 11.59
C GLU A 135 -7.12 -5.58 11.58
N ALA A 136 -7.28 -4.56 12.43
CA ALA A 136 -8.47 -3.73 12.43
C ALA A 136 -8.66 -2.99 11.10
N ALA A 137 -7.57 -2.48 10.49
CA ALA A 137 -7.62 -1.84 9.19
C ALA A 137 -7.99 -2.82 8.07
N LEU A 138 -7.39 -4.02 8.08
CA LEU A 138 -7.71 -5.08 7.12
C LEU A 138 -9.18 -5.50 7.22
N ALA A 139 -9.70 -5.72 8.43
CA ALA A 139 -11.10 -6.09 8.64
C ALA A 139 -12.06 -5.01 8.12
N ARG A 140 -11.77 -3.72 8.34
CA ARG A 140 -12.57 -2.62 7.78
C ARG A 140 -12.57 -2.62 6.26
N LEU A 141 -11.42 -2.90 5.63
CA LEU A 141 -11.31 -2.96 4.18
C LEU A 141 -12.17 -4.08 3.59
N HIS A 142 -12.12 -5.28 4.19
CA HIS A 142 -12.99 -6.40 3.81
C HIS A 142 -14.48 -6.08 3.97
N GLY A 143 -14.84 -5.41 5.08
CA GLY A 143 -16.20 -4.95 5.32
C GLY A 143 -16.68 -3.98 4.24
N ALA A 144 -15.87 -2.98 3.88
CA ALA A 144 -16.19 -2.02 2.83
C ALA A 144 -16.32 -2.65 1.43
N ALA A 145 -15.49 -3.66 1.13
CA ALA A 145 -15.58 -4.40 -0.14
C ALA A 145 -16.88 -5.24 -0.24
N THR A 146 -17.38 -5.73 0.89
CA THR A 146 -18.62 -6.53 0.94
C THR A 146 -19.87 -5.66 0.79
N THR A 147 -19.81 -4.41 1.24
CA THR A 147 -20.94 -3.46 1.15
C THR A 147 -20.96 -2.66 -0.15
N ALA A 148 -19.89 -2.69 -0.95
CA ALA A 148 -19.88 -2.10 -2.28
C ALA A 148 -20.88 -2.82 -3.20
N PRO A 149 -21.76 -2.11 -3.93
CA PRO A 149 -22.68 -2.75 -4.86
C PRO A 149 -21.91 -3.53 -5.93
N LEU A 150 -22.26 -4.80 -6.10
CA LEU A 150 -21.78 -5.65 -7.19
C LEU A 150 -22.12 -4.93 -8.51
N THR A 151 -21.11 -4.38 -9.18
CA THR A 151 -21.28 -4.01 -10.59
C THR A 151 -21.41 -5.30 -11.38
N PRO A 152 -22.45 -5.47 -12.23
CA PRO A 152 -22.55 -6.66 -13.05
C PRO A 152 -21.42 -6.68 -14.07
N ASP A 153 -20.73 -7.81 -14.08
CA ASP A 153 -19.60 -8.18 -14.92
C ASP A 153 -19.83 -7.79 -16.39
N ALA A 154 -18.87 -7.06 -16.98
CA ALA A 154 -18.87 -6.76 -18.40
C ALA A 154 -18.52 -8.05 -19.16
N ARG A 155 -19.56 -8.79 -19.52
CA ARG A 155 -19.49 -10.00 -20.34
C ARG A 155 -18.66 -9.72 -21.60
N PRO A 156 -17.75 -10.63 -22.02
CA PRO A 156 -16.92 -10.39 -23.20
C PRO A 156 -17.81 -10.36 -24.45
N VAL A 157 -17.77 -9.25 -25.18
CA VAL A 157 -18.28 -9.17 -26.55
C VAL A 157 -17.38 -10.06 -27.42
N LYS A 158 -17.91 -11.23 -27.78
CA LYS A 158 -17.48 -11.96 -28.97
C LYS A 158 -18.21 -11.34 -30.14
N GLU A 159 -17.48 -10.72 -31.07
CA GLU A 159 -18.00 -10.49 -32.41
C GLU A 159 -16.93 -10.81 -33.46
N GLN A 160 -17.25 -11.86 -34.22
CA GLN A 160 -16.80 -12.24 -35.56
C GLN A 160 -18.10 -12.70 -36.26
N PRO A 161 -18.28 -12.47 -37.58
CA PRO A 161 -17.33 -12.82 -38.63
C PRO A 161 -16.69 -11.64 -39.36
#